data_AF-A0A5E6NDA8-F1
#
_entry.id   AF-A0A5E6NDA8-F1
#
_cell.length_a   1.000
_cell.length_b   1.000
_cell.length_c   1.000
_cell.angle_alpha   90.00
_cell.angle_beta   90.00
_cell.angle_gamma   90.00
#
_symmetry.space_group_name_H-M   'P 1'
#
loop_
_entity.id
_entity.type
_entity.pdbx_description
1 polymer ?
#
loop_
_entity_poly.entity_id
_entity_poly.type
_entity_poly.pdbx_seq_one_letter_code
_entity_poly.pdbx_strand_id
1 'polypeptide(L)' 'MKKILKVFGHNLLDSAKDLAPIVLVIGFFQLIVLQQSIPNLFDIVLGTGFVLLGLTLF' A
#
# COMPACT_ATOMS: atom_id res chain seq x y z
N MET A 1 20.21 -8.59 15.98
CA MET A 1 18.93 -7.87 16.10
C MET A 1 18.80 -6.69 15.12
N LYS A 2 19.72 -5.70 15.11
CA LYS A 2 19.65 -4.54 14.18
C LYS A 2 19.62 -4.90 12.68
N LYS A 3 20.33 -5.97 12.27
CA LYS A 3 20.39 -6.44 10.87
C LYS A 3 19.06 -7.02 10.38
N ILE A 4 18.33 -7.73 11.26
CA ILE A 4 17.02 -8.32 10.97
C ILE A 4 15.96 -7.23 10.82
N LEU A 5 15.94 -6.25 11.74
CA LEU A 5 15.05 -5.09 11.62
C LEU A 5 15.26 -4.32 10.31
N LYS A 6 16.52 -4.18 9.87
CA LYS A 6 16.85 -3.51 8.61
C LYS A 6 16.38 -4.28 7.39
N VAL A 7 16.51 -5.61 7.38
CA VAL A 7 16.00 -6.47 6.30
C VAL A 7 14.48 -6.44 6.26
N PHE A 8 13.82 -6.56 7.41
CA PHE A 8 12.37 -6.51 7.48
C PHE A 8 11.80 -5.18 6.99
N GLY A 9 12.41 -4.04 7.39
CA GLY A 9 12.01 -2.74 6.88
C GLY A 9 12.27 -2.55 5.38
N HIS A 10 13.30 -3.21 4.83
CA HIS A 10 13.58 -3.20 3.40
C HIS A 10 12.50 -3.97 2.62
N ASN A 11 12.16 -5.18 3.09
CA ASN A 11 11.11 -6.00 2.47
C ASN A 11 9.75 -5.29 2.51
N LEU A 12 9.40 -4.67 3.64
CA LEU A 12 8.16 -3.89 3.79
C LEU A 12 8.09 -2.73 2.78
N LEU A 13 9.22 -2.06 2.54
CA LEU A 13 9.34 -0.99 1.55
C LEU A 13 9.21 -1.50 0.12
N ASP A 14 9.76 -2.68 -0.18
CA ASP A 14 9.65 -3.28 -1.50
C ASP A 14 8.23 -3.76 -1.79
N SER A 15 7.58 -4.45 -0.85
CA SER A 15 6.15 -4.80 -0.96
C SER A 15 5.25 -3.55 -1.10
N ALA A 16 5.62 -2.43 -0.48
CA ALA A 16 4.91 -1.16 -0.66
C ALA A 16 5.07 -0.57 -2.06
N LYS A 17 6.24 -0.72 -2.69
CA LYS A 17 6.45 -0.30 -4.08
C LYS A 17 5.62 -1.14 -5.04
N ASP A 18 5.40 -2.42 -4.75
CA ASP A 18 4.57 -3.29 -5.58
C ASP A 18 3.10 -2.85 -5.57
N LEU A 19 2.61 -2.32 -4.45
CA LEU A 19 1.25 -1.80 -4.30
C LEU A 19 1.09 -0.36 -4.78
N ALA A 20 2.17 0.42 -4.81
CA ALA A 20 2.17 1.81 -5.26
C ALA A 20 1.47 2.02 -6.62
N PRO A 21 1.75 1.26 -7.70
CA PRO A 21 1.07 1.46 -8.98
C PRO A 21 -0.45 1.26 -8.88
N ILE A 22 -0.93 0.33 -8.05
CA ILE A 22 -2.36 0.10 -7.86
C ILE A 22 -3.01 1.30 -7.19
N VAL A 23 -2.44 1.77 -6.09
CA VAL A 23 -2.94 2.95 -5.34
C VAL A 23 -2.92 4.20 -6.23
N LEU A 24 -1.86 4.36 -7.03
CA LEU A 24 -1.68 5.51 -7.91
C LEU A 24 -2.74 5.51 -9.04
N VAL A 25 -2.97 4.35 -9.68
CA VAL A 25 -4.01 4.21 -10.70
C VAL A 25 -5.39 4.51 -10.11
N ILE A 26 -5.75 3.89 -8.98
CA ILE A 26 -7.06 4.12 -8.35
C ILE A 26 -7.23 5.60 -7.95
N GLY A 27 -6.24 6.19 -7.30
CA GLY A 27 -6.27 7.58 -6.88
C GLY A 27 -6.37 8.55 -8.07
N PHE A 28 -5.62 8.31 -9.14
CA PHE A 28 -5.69 9.11 -10.36
C PHE A 28 -7.08 9.09 -10.98
N PHE A 29 -7.66 7.90 -11.14
CA PHE A 29 -8.99 7.77 -11.73
C PHE A 29 -10.06 8.40 -10.83
N GLN A 30 -10.02 8.18 -9.52
CA GLN A 30 -11.04 8.75 -8.63
C GLN A 30 -10.96 10.27 -8.52
N LEU A 31 -9.76 10.82 -8.33
CA LEU A 31 -9.59 12.25 -8.06
C LEU A 31 -9.56 13.10 -9.33
N ILE A 32 -8.85 12.65 -10.38
CA ILE A 32 -8.62 13.47 -11.58
C ILE A 32 -9.67 13.18 -12.65
N VAL A 33 -9.94 11.90 -12.92
CA VAL A 33 -10.84 11.51 -14.02
C VAL A 33 -12.30 11.61 -13.61
N LEU A 34 -12.67 10.99 -12.48
CA LEU A 34 -14.04 10.94 -11.99
C LEU A 34 -14.43 12.14 -11.13
N GLN A 35 -13.44 12.85 -10.58
CA GLN A 35 -13.63 13.99 -9.67
C GLN A 35 -14.52 13.64 -8.47
N GLN A 36 -14.34 12.42 -7.95
CA GLN A 36 -15.08 11.91 -6.79
C GLN A 36 -14.13 11.72 -5.61
N SER A 37 -14.64 11.97 -4.41
CA SER A 37 -13.95 11.60 -3.18
C SER A 37 -13.85 10.07 -3.09
N ILE A 38 -12.74 9.58 -2.56
CA ILE A 38 -12.56 8.15 -2.37
C ILE A 38 -13.52 7.64 -1.28
N PRO A 39 -14.48 6.75 -1.60
CA PRO A 39 -15.39 6.20 -0.59
C PRO A 39 -14.62 5.20 0.29
N ASN A 40 -15.01 5.10 1.57
CA ASN A 40 -14.47 4.12 2.50
C ASN A 40 -12.93 4.13 2.60
N LEU A 41 -12.32 5.31 2.56
CA LEU A 41 -10.86 5.50 2.65
C LEU A 41 -10.23 4.73 3.81
N PHE A 42 -10.89 4.70 4.97
CA PHE A 42 -10.39 4.00 6.14
C PHE A 42 -10.27 2.49 5.92
N ASP A 43 -11.31 1.87 5.34
CA ASP A 43 -11.32 0.44 5.04
C ASP A 43 -10.27 0.09 3.97
N ILE A 44 -10.10 0.97 2.97
CA ILE A 44 -9.05 0.82 1.95
C ILE A 44 -7.67 0.85 2.58
N VAL A 45 -7.39 1.82 3.46
CA VAL A 45 -6.10 1.94 4.14
C VAL A 45 -5.83 0.72 5.03
N LEU A 46 -6.83 0.27 5.79
CA LEU A 46 -6.71 -0.94 6.61
C LEU A 46 -6.45 -2.19 5.77
N GLY A 47 -7.26 -2.39 4.72
CA GLY A 47 -7.10 -3.51 3.80
C GLY A 47 -5.73 -3.52 3.13
N THR A 48 -5.27 -2.35 2.66
CA THR A 48 -3.93 -2.20 2.06
C THR A 48 -2.83 -2.50 3.08
N GLY A 49 -3.01 -2.12 4.35
CA GLY A 49 -2.12 -2.50 5.45
C GLY A 49 -2.02 -4.01 5.64
N PHE A 50 -3.14 -4.73 5.61
CA PHE A 50 -3.14 -6.20 5.70
C PHE A 50 -2.46 -6.85 4.48
N VAL A 51 -2.69 -6.33 3.27
CA VAL A 51 -2.02 -6.81 2.05
C VAL A 51 -0.52 -6.57 2.14
N LEU A 52 -0.07 -5.39 2.58
CA LEU A 52 1.34 -5.07 2.83
C LEU A 52 2.00 -6.07 3.77
N LEU A 53 1.36 -6.33 4.91
CA LEU A 53 1.87 -7.30 5.88
C LEU A 53 1.91 -8.71 5.29
N GLY A 54 0.88 -9.11 4.53
CA GLY A 54 0.87 -10.39 3.81
C GLY A 54 2.04 -10.52 2.86
N LEU A 55 2.23 -9.54 1.96
CA LEU A 55 3.32 -9.53 0.98
C LEU A 55 4.72 -9.45 1.60
N THR A 56 4.84 -8.98 2.84
CA THR A 56 6.14 -8.89 3.52
C THR A 56 6.48 -10.18 4.28
N LEU A 57 5.46 -10.92 4.72
CA LEU A 57 5.60 -12.15 5.53
C LEU A 57 5.66 -13.43 4.68
N PHE A 58 5.11 -13.41 3.47
CA PHE A 58 5.14 -14.50 2.48
C PHE A 58 6.19 -14.25 1.41
#